data_AF-A0A2N3GGT7-F1
#
_entry.id   AF-A0A2N3GGT7-F1
#
_cell.length_a   1.000
_cell.length_b   1.000
_cell.length_c   1.000
_cell.angle_alpha   90.00
_cell.angle_beta   90.00
_cell.angle_gamma   90.00
#
_symmetry.space_group_name_H-M   'P 1'
#
loop_
_entity.id
_entity.type
_entity.pdbx_description
1 polymer ?
#
loop_
_entity_poly.entity_id
_entity_poly.type
_entity_poly.pdbx_seq_one_letter_code
_entity_poly.pdbx_strand_id
1 'polypeptide(L)'
;MDETDLSARKSVLWAWLSMLLLVPAFVAAFLVGEGLISAYGYEVGGAERPPLWAGVVATAAAIAVFALPLWPVAYFARRAVAAGAPSGRFPLIITAVVVLIFVVLNVVPMGQ
;
A
#
# COMPACT_ATOMS: atom_id res chain seq x y z
N MET A 1 -14.42 -7.29 -32.98
CA MET A 1 -13.57 -7.22 -31.77
C MET A 1 -14.09 -8.31 -30.86
N ASP A 2 -13.23 -9.27 -30.51
CA ASP A 2 -13.64 -10.45 -29.74
C ASP A 2 -13.97 -10.08 -28.28
N GLU A 3 -14.95 -10.74 -27.68
CA GLU A 3 -15.44 -10.47 -26.32
C GLU A 3 -14.35 -10.74 -25.26
N THR A 4 -13.45 -11.67 -25.58
CA THR A 4 -12.27 -12.04 -24.79
C THR A 4 -11.27 -10.87 -24.68
N ASP A 5 -10.99 -10.17 -25.78
CA ASP A 5 -10.09 -9.01 -25.84
C ASP A 5 -10.64 -7.82 -25.03
N LEU A 6 -11.96 -7.58 -25.12
CA LEU A 6 -12.63 -6.55 -24.32
C LEU A 6 -12.54 -6.83 -22.80
N SER A 7 -12.73 -8.07 -22.37
CA SER A 7 -12.62 -8.48 -20.96
C SER A 7 -11.17 -8.36 -20.43
N ALA A 8 -10.19 -8.72 -21.26
CA ALA A 8 -8.78 -8.59 -20.94
C ALA A 8 -8.38 -7.11 -20.74
N ARG A 9 -8.74 -6.23 -21.69
CA ARG A 9 -8.46 -4.78 -21.60
C ARG A 9 -9.11 -4.13 -20.39
N LYS A 10 -10.37 -4.47 -20.09
CA LYS A 10 -11.06 -4.00 -18.89
C LYS A 10 -10.32 -4.41 -17.62
N SER A 11 -9.86 -5.66 -17.53
CA SER A 11 -9.13 -6.16 -16.35
C SER A 11 -7.81 -5.41 -16.16
N VAL A 12 -7.08 -5.11 -17.23
CA VAL A 12 -5.86 -4.28 -17.18
C VAL A 12 -6.17 -2.86 -16.71
N LEU A 13 -7.22 -2.23 -17.26
CA LEU A 13 -7.65 -0.88 -16.84
C LEU A 13 -8.02 -0.85 -15.36
N TRP A 14 -8.78 -1.84 -14.86
CA TRP A 14 -9.16 -1.94 -13.45
C TRP A 14 -7.95 -2.16 -12.53
N ALA A 15 -6.93 -2.89 -12.99
CA ALA A 15 -5.68 -3.03 -12.24
C ALA A 15 -4.96 -1.68 -12.08
N TRP A 16 -4.91 -0.86 -13.14
CA TRP A 16 -4.35 0.49 -13.08
C TRP A 16 -5.19 1.44 -12.23
N LEU A 17 -6.52 1.43 -12.38
CA LEU A 17 -7.42 2.25 -11.55
C LEU A 17 -7.32 1.89 -10.07
N SER A 18 -7.10 0.61 -9.74
CA SER A 18 -6.91 0.17 -8.36
C SER A 18 -5.65 0.76 -7.72
N MET A 19 -4.64 1.15 -8.50
CA MET A 19 -3.46 1.84 -7.96
C MET A 19 -3.80 3.23 -7.41
N LEU A 20 -4.89 3.86 -7.84
CA LEU A 20 -5.34 5.13 -7.29
C LEU A 20 -5.68 5.03 -5.80
N LEU A 21 -5.95 3.82 -5.30
CA LEU A 21 -6.16 3.55 -3.86
C LEU A 21 -4.89 3.78 -3.03
N LEU A 22 -3.69 3.83 -3.64
CA LEU A 22 -2.45 4.14 -2.92
C LEU A 22 -2.50 5.53 -2.27
N VAL A 23 -3.14 6.52 -2.93
CA VAL A 23 -3.23 7.89 -2.39
C VAL A 23 -4.06 7.94 -1.10
N PRO A 24 -5.33 7.50 -1.05
CA PRO A 24 -6.08 7.47 0.20
C PRO A 24 -5.48 6.50 1.21
N ALA A 25 -4.88 5.38 0.79
CA ALA A 25 -4.21 4.46 1.71
C ALA A 25 -2.99 5.10 2.36
N PHE A 26 -2.23 5.93 1.64
CA PHE A 26 -1.10 6.69 2.20
C PHE A 26 -1.57 7.66 3.28
N VAL A 27 -2.61 8.44 3.00
CA VAL A 27 -3.21 9.37 3.96
C VAL A 27 -3.73 8.60 5.18
N ALA A 28 -4.43 7.50 4.97
CA ALA A 28 -4.95 6.67 6.05
C ALA A 28 -3.83 6.06 6.91
N ALA A 29 -2.75 5.58 6.28
CA ALA A 29 -1.59 5.02 6.98
C ALA A 29 -0.90 6.09 7.84
N PHE A 30 -0.74 7.31 7.31
CA PHE A 30 -0.22 8.45 8.08
C PHE A 30 -1.11 8.77 9.28
N LEU A 31 -2.42 8.89 9.08
CA LEU A 31 -3.37 9.15 10.15
C LEU A 31 -3.37 8.07 11.24
N VAL A 32 -3.22 6.80 10.84
CA VAL A 32 -3.16 5.68 11.79
C VAL A 32 -1.84 5.68 12.55
N GLY A 33 -0.70 5.90 11.87
CA GLY A 33 0.60 5.96 12.51
C GLY A 33 0.68 7.09 13.53
N GLU A 34 0.48 8.33 13.08
CA GLU A 34 0.56 9.51 13.95
C GLU A 34 -0.57 9.54 14.98
N GLY A 35 -1.77 9.10 14.59
CA GLY A 35 -2.91 9.00 15.49
C GLY A 35 -2.66 8.03 16.64
N LEU A 36 -2.00 6.89 16.40
CA LEU A 36 -1.64 5.95 17.47
C LEU A 36 -0.58 6.52 18.41
N ILE A 37 0.46 7.17 17.87
CA ILE A 37 1.49 7.83 18.69
C ILE A 37 0.86 8.90 19.58
N SER A 38 -0.01 9.75 19.02
CA SER A 38 -0.76 10.75 19.77
C SER A 38 -1.71 10.12 20.80
N ALA A 39 -2.40 9.03 20.46
CA ALA A 39 -3.30 8.32 21.36
C ALA A 39 -2.58 7.67 22.55
N TYR A 40 -1.31 7.29 22.39
CA TYR A 40 -0.45 6.83 23.48
C TYR A 40 0.09 7.97 24.37
N GLY A 41 -0.23 9.23 24.04
CA GLY A 41 0.18 10.40 24.80
C GLY A 41 1.56 10.93 24.43
N TYR A 42 2.15 10.46 23.32
CA TYR A 42 3.44 10.96 22.84
C TYR A 42 3.24 12.12 21.87
N GLU A 43 4.16 13.08 21.93
CA GLU A 43 4.17 14.22 21.01
C GLU A 43 4.58 13.76 19.61
N VAL A 44 3.79 14.11 18.61
CA VAL A 44 4.08 13.84 17.21
C VAL A 44 5.01 14.93 16.67
N GLY A 45 6.17 14.54 16.14
CA GLY A 45 7.15 15.48 15.59
C GLY A 45 7.94 16.27 16.64
N GLY A 46 7.82 15.92 17.92
CA GLY A 46 8.61 16.50 19.01
C GLY A 46 10.08 16.09 18.99
N ALA A 47 10.88 16.75 19.83
CA ALA A 47 12.31 16.44 19.97
C ALA A 47 12.56 15.09 20.69
N GLU A 48 11.66 14.71 21.59
CA GLU A 48 11.71 13.40 22.24
C GLU A 48 11.03 12.35 21.37
N ARG A 49 11.76 11.26 21.10
CA ARG A 49 11.20 10.12 20.39
C ARG A 49 10.30 9.30 21.31
N PRO A 50 9.17 8.77 20.82
CA PRO A 50 8.36 7.83 21.58
C PRO A 50 9.16 6.55 21.87
N PRO A 51 8.79 5.79 22.92
CA PRO A 51 9.36 4.48 23.20
C PRO A 51 9.28 3.55 21.99
N LEU A 52 10.31 2.72 21.81
CA LEU A 52 10.44 1.84 20.63
C LEU A 52 9.21 0.96 20.40
N TRP A 53 8.62 0.41 21.46
CA TRP A 53 7.43 -0.45 21.33
C TRP A 53 6.24 0.31 20.72
N ALA A 54 6.05 1.59 21.08
CA ALA A 54 4.96 2.41 20.59
C ALA A 54 5.16 2.75 19.11
N GLY A 55 6.40 3.09 18.73
CA GLY A 55 6.80 3.25 17.33
C GLY A 55 6.52 1.99 16.51
N VAL A 56 6.99 0.82 16.98
CA VAL A 56 6.79 -0.46 16.29
C VAL A 56 5.31 -0.77 16.07
N VAL A 57 4.45 -0.58 17.08
CA VAL A 57 3.01 -0.84 16.95
C VAL A 57 2.36 0.14 15.97
N ALA A 58 2.66 1.44 16.06
CA ALA A 58 2.11 2.46 15.17
C ALA A 58 2.52 2.22 13.70
N THR A 59 3.79 1.91 13.45
CA THR A 59 4.30 1.63 12.11
C THR A 59 3.77 0.32 11.55
N ALA A 60 3.64 -0.73 12.37
CA ALA A 60 3.02 -1.98 11.92
C ALA A 60 1.56 -1.76 11.47
N ALA A 61 0.80 -0.96 12.22
CA ALA A 61 -0.56 -0.59 11.85
C ALA A 61 -0.60 0.25 10.56
N ALA A 62 0.26 1.25 10.43
CA ALA A 62 0.35 2.09 9.22
C ALA A 62 0.72 1.25 7.98
N ILE A 63 1.68 0.32 8.10
CA ILE A 63 2.06 -0.61 7.02
C ILE A 63 0.88 -1.49 6.61
N ALA A 64 0.14 -2.04 7.58
CA ALA A 64 -1.02 -2.87 7.29
C ALA A 64 -2.09 -2.10 6.49
N VAL A 65 -2.35 -0.85 6.84
CA VAL A 65 -3.28 0.03 6.12
C VAL A 65 -2.76 0.36 4.73
N PHE A 66 -1.48 0.71 4.60
CA PHE A 66 -0.89 1.06 3.31
C PHE A 66 -0.81 -0.12 2.33
N ALA A 67 -0.76 -1.34 2.85
CA ALA A 67 -0.74 -2.56 2.05
C ALA A 67 -2.12 -2.96 1.49
N LEU A 68 -3.23 -2.39 1.99
CA LEU A 68 -4.59 -2.75 1.55
C LEU A 68 -4.83 -2.69 0.03
N PRO A 69 -4.32 -1.69 -0.72
CA PRO A 69 -4.47 -1.62 -2.17
C PRO A 69 -3.86 -2.80 -2.94
N LEU A 70 -2.95 -3.57 -2.33
CA LEU A 70 -2.39 -4.78 -2.98
C LEU A 70 -3.47 -5.80 -3.30
N TRP A 71 -4.54 -5.88 -2.49
CA TRP A 71 -5.62 -6.85 -2.69
C TRP A 71 -6.37 -6.65 -4.02
N PRO A 72 -7.02 -5.49 -4.28
CA PRO A 72 -7.71 -5.27 -5.55
C PRO A 72 -6.76 -5.28 -6.74
N VAL A 73 -5.54 -4.73 -6.60
CA VAL A 73 -4.53 -4.75 -7.69
C VAL A 73 -4.14 -6.19 -8.03
N ALA A 74 -3.87 -7.05 -7.03
CA ALA A 74 -3.54 -8.45 -7.26
C ALA A 74 -4.70 -9.22 -7.89
N TYR A 75 -5.94 -8.95 -7.47
CA TYR A 75 -7.14 -9.56 -8.05
C TYR A 75 -7.27 -9.26 -9.55
N PHE A 76 -7.21 -7.99 -9.94
CA PHE A 76 -7.32 -7.59 -11.35
C PHE A 76 -6.10 -7.99 -12.19
N ALA A 77 -4.90 -7.96 -11.61
CA ALA A 77 -3.68 -8.42 -12.27
C ALA A 77 -3.74 -9.92 -12.59
N ARG A 78 -4.16 -10.76 -11.65
CA ARG A 78 -4.34 -12.21 -11.86
C ARG A 78 -5.38 -12.48 -12.94
N ARG A 79 -6.50 -11.75 -12.92
CA ARG A 79 -7.56 -11.87 -13.94
C ARG A 79 -7.08 -11.47 -15.33
N ALA A 80 -6.31 -10.39 -15.44
CA ALA A 80 -5.73 -9.95 -16.72
C ALA A 80 -4.74 -10.98 -17.29
N VAL A 81 -3.88 -11.55 -16.43
CA VAL A 81 -2.93 -12.61 -16.84
C VAL A 81 -3.66 -13.87 -17.30
N ALA A 82 -4.70 -14.29 -16.58
CA ALA A 82 -5.53 -15.44 -16.96
C ALA A 82 -6.27 -15.22 -18.29
N ALA A 83 -6.57 -13.97 -18.64
CA ALA A 83 -7.19 -13.58 -19.91
C ALA A 83 -6.17 -13.35 -21.05
N GLY A 84 -4.90 -13.73 -20.87
CA GLY A 84 -3.87 -13.63 -21.91
C GLY A 84 -3.20 -12.26 -22.03
N ALA A 85 -3.44 -11.33 -21.10
CA ALA A 85 -2.79 -10.01 -21.07
C ALA A 85 -1.69 -9.95 -20.00
N PRO A 86 -0.43 -10.32 -20.33
CA PRO A 86 0.68 -10.34 -19.36
C PRO A 86 1.04 -8.94 -18.82
N SER A 87 0.69 -7.88 -19.55
CA SER A 87 0.84 -6.49 -19.10
C SER A 87 0.05 -6.17 -17.83
N GLY A 88 -0.96 -6.97 -17.48
CA GLY A 88 -1.67 -6.87 -16.20
C GLY A 88 -0.80 -7.08 -14.96
N ARG A 89 0.44 -7.57 -15.10
CA ARG A 89 1.39 -7.72 -13.99
C ARG A 89 2.05 -6.40 -13.56
N PHE A 90 2.18 -5.44 -14.47
CA PHE A 90 2.89 -4.18 -14.17
C PHE A 90 2.25 -3.40 -13.02
N PRO A 91 0.92 -3.18 -12.96
CA PRO A 91 0.27 -2.50 -11.84
C PRO A 91 0.60 -3.15 -10.49
N LEU A 92 0.58 -4.49 -10.43
CA LEU A 92 0.91 -5.23 -9.22
C LEU A 92 2.36 -5.05 -8.79
N ILE A 93 3.31 -5.16 -9.73
CA ILE A 93 4.74 -4.98 -9.43
C ILE A 93 4.99 -3.56 -8.90
N ILE A 94 4.46 -2.54 -9.58
CA ILE A 94 4.65 -1.14 -9.16
C ILE A 94 4.04 -0.92 -7.77
N THR A 95 2.83 -1.41 -7.52
CA THR A 95 2.16 -1.28 -6.21
C THR A 95 2.97 -1.97 -5.12
N ALA A 96 3.47 -3.19 -5.37
CA ALA A 96 4.31 -3.92 -4.42
C ALA A 96 5.63 -3.20 -4.13
N VAL A 97 6.28 -2.62 -5.14
CA VAL A 97 7.50 -1.83 -4.97
C VAL A 97 7.24 -0.59 -4.12
N VAL A 98 6.13 0.12 -4.37
CA VAL A 98 5.75 1.31 -3.59
C VAL A 98 5.50 0.95 -2.12
N VAL A 99 4.75 -0.13 -1.86
CA VAL A 99 4.53 -0.62 -0.48
C VAL A 99 5.85 -1.04 0.18
N LEU A 100 6.73 -1.72 -0.55
CA LEU A 100 8.04 -2.11 -0.03
C LEU A 100 8.91 -0.90 0.32
N ILE A 101 8.96 0.12 -0.54
CA ILE A 101 9.67 1.38 -0.26
C ILE A 101 9.12 2.00 1.02
N PHE A 102 7.79 2.07 1.17
CA PHE A 102 7.16 2.58 2.38
C PHE A 102 7.59 1.81 3.63
N VAL A 103 7.62 0.48 3.58
CA VAL A 103 8.10 -0.36 4.70
C VAL A 103 9.55 -0.02 5.05
N VAL A 104 10.45 0.01 4.06
CA VAL A 104 11.88 0.30 4.27
C VAL A 104 12.06 1.68 4.92
N LEU A 105 11.38 2.69 4.40
CA LEU A 105 11.47 4.07 4.91
C LEU A 105 10.94 4.21 6.34
N ASN A 106 9.99 3.38 6.77
CA ASN A 106 9.40 3.47 8.11
C ASN A 106 10.07 2.54 9.14
N VAL A 107 10.70 1.45 8.71
CA VAL A 107 11.30 0.45 9.63
C VAL A 107 12.79 0.69 9.85
N VAL A 108 13.56 1.07 8.82
CA VAL A 108 15.02 1.28 8.95
C VAL A 108 15.39 2.33 10.00
N PRO A 109 14.69 3.49 10.09
CA PRO A 109 15.00 4.48 11.11
C PRO A 109 14.72 4.03 12.55
N MET A 110 13.91 2.98 12.76
CA MET A 110 13.55 2.52 14.11
C MET A 110 14.68 1.79 14.83
N GLY A 111 15.65 1.25 14.07
CA GLY A 111 16.80 0.54 14.61
C GLY A 111 18.00 1.44 14.96
N GLN A 112 17.88 2.77 14.83
CA GLN A 112 18.94 3.76 15.08
C GLN A 112 18.53 4.75 16.17
#